data_AF-A0A7Y9U692-F1
#
_entry.id   AF-A0A7Y9U692-F1
#
_cell.length_a   1.000
_cell.length_b   1.000
_cell.length_c   1.000
_cell.angle_alpha   90.00
_cell.angle_beta   90.00
_cell.angle_gamma   90.00
#
_symmetry.space_group_name_H-M   'P 1'
#
loop_
_entity.id
_entity.type
_entity.pdbx_description
1 polymer ?
#
loop_
_entity_poly.entity_id
_entity_poly.type
_entity_poly.pdbx_seq_one_letter_code
_entity_poly.pdbx_strand_id
1 'polypeptide(L)'
;MMPVLAAPATLRKRPPAEVPGRSAIHFDEVLLAAERLARWRIGATVAYRPLCDETPRRIAQRLLSSLAPLVGLRAHAHLLVQVAALGHDRLLLREVLQAAREASVPVTLDMPAPERSDALMACTADLLADHPDLGLTLSCDRERSLRDADTACSQNLRLRLVHERRAETGAGRRASAEAFARMVDRVAGRARHVTLVCHDPQIVAESLERLRAAGTPVALELLPELPHQGVLWVARTHHLPIRSCVSYGRPQAASHLGPTAHTPRVLWWSTLSNSLGTLLPAAGHA
;
A
#
# COMPACT_ATOMS: atom_id res chain seq x y z
N MET A 1 4.17 51.65 -20.73
CA MET A 1 3.06 50.77 -20.29
C MET A 1 3.26 49.41 -20.94
N MET A 2 3.85 48.45 -20.22
CA MET A 2 4.08 47.09 -20.70
C MET A 2 2.86 46.21 -20.37
N PRO A 3 2.36 45.35 -21.27
CA PRO A 3 1.26 44.46 -20.94
C PRO A 3 1.77 43.30 -20.07
N VAL A 4 1.08 43.06 -18.97
CA VAL A 4 1.30 41.90 -18.09
C VAL A 4 0.80 40.66 -18.82
N LEU A 5 1.73 39.76 -19.18
CA LEU A 5 1.42 38.41 -19.67
C LEU A 5 0.79 37.60 -18.54
N ALA A 6 -0.49 37.28 -18.67
CA ALA A 6 -1.21 36.38 -17.78
C ALA A 6 -0.61 34.97 -17.83
N ALA A 7 -0.33 34.40 -16.66
CA ALA A 7 0.15 33.02 -16.51
C ALA A 7 -0.89 32.01 -17.05
N PRO A 8 -0.46 30.92 -17.72
CA PRO A 8 -1.39 29.92 -18.23
C PRO A 8 -2.06 29.19 -17.07
N ALA A 9 -3.39 29.10 -17.13
CA ALA A 9 -4.19 28.34 -16.20
C ALA A 9 -3.71 26.88 -16.15
N THR A 10 -3.31 26.42 -14.96
CA THR A 10 -2.96 25.03 -14.73
C THR A 10 -4.19 24.16 -15.01
N LEU A 11 -4.06 23.29 -16.01
CA LEU A 11 -5.06 22.27 -16.33
C LEU A 11 -5.21 21.36 -15.10
N ARG A 12 -6.20 21.64 -14.24
CA ARG A 12 -6.64 20.71 -13.20
C ARG A 12 -7.04 19.43 -13.93
N LYS A 13 -6.21 18.38 -13.88
CA LYS A 13 -6.59 17.04 -14.33
C LYS A 13 -7.86 16.67 -13.59
N ARG A 14 -8.96 16.60 -14.34
CA ARG A 14 -10.27 16.15 -13.87
C ARG A 14 -10.06 14.76 -13.26
N PRO A 15 -10.56 14.47 -12.04
CA PRO A 15 -10.50 13.11 -11.51
C PRO A 15 -11.16 12.16 -12.52
N PRO A 16 -10.68 10.91 -12.65
CA PRO A 16 -11.28 9.95 -13.55
C PRO A 16 -12.78 9.84 -13.25
N ALA A 17 -13.59 9.90 -14.32
CA ALA A 17 -15.03 9.84 -14.23
C ALA A 17 -15.46 8.59 -13.45
N GLU A 18 -16.40 8.79 -12.54
CA GLU A 18 -17.05 7.74 -11.78
C GLU A 18 -17.59 6.68 -12.74
N VAL A 19 -17.24 5.40 -12.52
CA VAL A 19 -17.89 4.30 -13.24
C VAL A 19 -19.29 4.18 -12.66
N PRO A 20 -20.37 4.47 -13.41
CA PRO A 20 -21.72 4.37 -12.89
C PRO A 20 -22.01 2.93 -12.44
N GLY A 21 -22.52 2.76 -11.22
CA GLY A 21 -23.11 1.49 -10.79
C GLY A 21 -22.31 0.62 -9.80
N ARG A 22 -21.22 1.11 -9.19
CA ARG A 22 -20.60 0.39 -8.05
C ARG A 22 -20.92 1.08 -6.73
N SER A 23 -21.70 0.42 -5.89
CA SER A 23 -22.00 0.83 -4.52
C SER A 23 -20.71 0.99 -3.70
N ALA A 24 -20.75 1.85 -2.68
CA ALA A 24 -19.67 1.94 -1.69
C ALA A 24 -19.48 0.57 -1.01
N ILE A 25 -18.23 0.20 -0.79
CA ILE A 25 -17.88 -1.03 -0.08
C ILE A 25 -17.96 -0.75 1.41
N HIS A 26 -18.71 -1.58 2.13
CA HIS A 26 -18.85 -1.43 3.57
C HIS A 26 -17.62 -2.00 4.30
N PHE A 27 -17.33 -1.44 5.47
CA PHE A 27 -16.20 -1.89 6.29
C PHE A 27 -16.36 -3.36 6.73
N ASP A 28 -17.58 -3.78 7.07
CA ASP A 28 -17.87 -5.16 7.50
C ASP A 28 -17.52 -6.21 6.43
N GLU A 29 -17.71 -5.88 5.15
CA GLU A 29 -17.29 -6.75 4.05
C GLU A 29 -15.76 -6.93 4.03
N VAL A 30 -15.03 -5.84 4.30
CA VAL A 30 -13.56 -5.84 4.36
C VAL A 30 -13.05 -6.54 5.62
N LEU A 31 -13.76 -6.41 6.74
CA LEU A 31 -13.44 -7.11 7.97
C LEU A 31 -13.60 -8.62 7.81
N LEU A 32 -14.73 -9.09 7.26
CA LEU A 32 -14.94 -10.51 6.95
C LEU A 32 -13.88 -11.06 5.99
N ALA A 33 -13.50 -10.25 4.99
CA ALA A 33 -12.38 -10.55 4.09
C ALA A 33 -11.05 -10.72 4.86
N ALA A 34 -10.75 -9.80 5.78
CA ALA A 34 -9.53 -9.83 6.56
C ALA A 34 -9.48 -11.00 7.57
N GLU A 35 -10.60 -11.33 8.21
CA GLU A 35 -10.74 -12.52 9.06
C GLU A 35 -10.46 -13.82 8.29
N ARG A 36 -10.98 -13.91 7.06
CA ARG A 36 -10.72 -15.06 6.19
C ARG A 36 -9.25 -15.15 5.81
N LEU A 37 -8.59 -14.04 5.47
CA LEU A 37 -7.15 -14.03 5.19
C LEU A 37 -6.33 -14.49 6.39
N ALA A 38 -6.69 -14.05 7.59
CA ALA A 38 -6.00 -14.43 8.82
C ALA A 38 -6.06 -15.95 9.06
N ARG A 39 -7.17 -16.62 8.72
CA ARG A 39 -7.28 -18.10 8.79
C ARG A 39 -6.28 -18.83 7.89
N TRP A 40 -5.77 -18.16 6.85
CA TRP A 40 -4.77 -18.69 5.91
C TRP A 40 -3.36 -18.13 6.22
N ARG A 41 -3.19 -17.50 7.38
CA ARG A 41 -1.95 -16.80 7.80
C ARG A 41 -1.52 -15.69 6.85
N ILE A 42 -2.45 -15.13 6.08
CA ILE A 42 -2.22 -13.96 5.23
C ILE A 42 -2.65 -12.72 6.01
N GLY A 43 -1.79 -11.71 6.07
CA GLY A 43 -2.12 -10.43 6.68
C GLY A 43 -3.08 -9.60 5.81
N ALA A 44 -3.82 -8.69 6.43
CA ALA A 44 -4.61 -7.67 5.77
C ALA A 44 -3.95 -6.29 5.96
N THR A 45 -3.82 -5.55 4.87
CA THR A 45 -3.54 -4.11 4.92
C THR A 45 -4.83 -3.39 4.58
N VAL A 46 -5.46 -2.78 5.57
CA VAL A 46 -6.78 -2.17 5.44
C VAL A 46 -6.63 -0.70 5.07
N ALA A 47 -7.28 -0.28 4.00
CA ALA A 47 -7.25 1.10 3.52
C ALA A 47 -8.67 1.67 3.39
N TYR A 48 -8.85 2.92 3.82
CA TYR A 48 -10.08 3.65 3.52
C TYR A 48 -9.94 4.45 2.24
N ARG A 49 -10.93 4.38 1.35
CA ARG A 49 -11.03 5.22 0.16
C ARG A 49 -12.19 6.19 0.30
N PRO A 50 -11.93 7.50 0.46
CA PRO A 50 -12.98 8.49 0.65
C PRO A 50 -14.02 8.49 -0.46
N LEU A 51 -15.29 8.65 -0.09
CA LEU A 51 -16.38 8.96 -1.01
C LEU A 51 -16.24 10.39 -1.54
N CYS A 52 -17.06 10.78 -2.51
CA CYS A 52 -17.05 12.16 -3.01
C CYS A 52 -17.44 13.12 -1.88
N ASP A 53 -16.74 14.25 -1.80
CA ASP A 53 -17.05 15.37 -0.91
C ASP A 53 -16.98 15.08 0.61
N GLU A 54 -16.30 14.01 1.02
CA GLU A 54 -16.04 13.79 2.44
C GLU A 54 -15.00 14.77 2.99
N THR A 55 -15.34 15.39 4.13
CA THR A 55 -14.40 16.25 4.83
C THR A 55 -13.27 15.43 5.47
N PRO A 56 -12.07 16.01 5.66
CA PRO A 56 -10.98 15.38 6.39
C PRO A 56 -11.40 14.81 7.76
N ARG A 57 -12.26 15.53 8.50
CA ARG A 57 -12.78 15.06 9.79
C ARG A 57 -13.64 13.81 9.64
N ARG A 58 -14.50 13.72 8.63
CA ARG A 58 -15.34 12.55 8.36
C ARG A 58 -14.47 11.34 7.99
N ILE A 59 -13.42 11.57 7.21
CA ILE A 59 -12.43 10.55 6.83
C ILE A 59 -11.69 10.04 8.07
N ALA A 60 -11.21 10.93 8.95
CA ALA A 60 -10.59 10.56 10.21
C ALA A 60 -11.54 9.73 11.09
N GLN A 61 -12.80 10.15 11.23
CA GLN A 61 -13.82 9.39 11.97
C GLN A 61 -13.96 7.96 11.45
N ARG A 62 -13.98 7.75 10.13
CA ARG A 62 -14.07 6.40 9.54
C ARG A 62 -12.83 5.56 9.77
N LEU A 63 -11.65 6.17 9.76
CA LEU A 63 -10.41 5.48 10.12
C LEU A 63 -10.46 5.06 11.60
N LEU A 64 -10.85 5.98 12.49
CA LEU A 64 -10.99 5.71 13.93
C LEU A 64 -12.00 4.58 14.20
N SER A 65 -13.18 4.62 13.58
CA SER A 65 -14.19 3.57 13.72
C SER A 65 -13.74 2.21 13.19
N SER A 66 -12.76 2.18 12.28
CA SER A 66 -12.21 0.92 11.76
C SER A 66 -11.22 0.26 12.71
N LEU A 67 -10.62 0.99 13.66
CA LEU A 67 -9.53 0.46 14.49
C LEU A 67 -9.99 -0.63 15.47
N ALA A 68 -11.10 -0.40 16.18
CA ALA A 68 -11.55 -1.34 17.22
C ALA A 68 -11.83 -2.75 16.66
N PRO A 69 -12.52 -2.92 15.51
CA PRO A 69 -12.69 -4.25 14.91
C PRO A 69 -11.37 -4.89 14.43
N LEU A 70 -10.37 -4.10 14.03
CA LEU A 70 -9.07 -4.63 13.60
C LEU A 70 -8.25 -5.23 14.75
N VAL A 71 -8.50 -4.83 16.00
CA VAL A 71 -7.85 -5.43 17.18
C VAL A 71 -8.07 -6.94 17.24
N GLY A 72 -9.24 -7.42 16.82
CA GLY A 72 -9.58 -8.84 16.78
C GLY A 72 -8.68 -9.66 15.84
N LEU A 73 -8.09 -9.02 14.82
CA LEU A 73 -7.19 -9.65 13.85
C LEU A 73 -5.72 -9.67 14.32
N ARG A 74 -5.41 -8.99 15.43
CA ARG A 74 -4.06 -8.90 16.03
C ARG A 74 -2.98 -8.56 14.99
N ALA A 75 -1.85 -9.27 15.02
CA ALA A 75 -0.69 -9.06 14.15
C ALA A 75 -0.99 -9.21 12.64
N HIS A 76 -2.19 -9.68 12.27
CA HIS A 76 -2.57 -9.82 10.87
C HIS A 76 -3.13 -8.53 10.26
N ALA A 77 -3.46 -7.48 11.02
CA ALA A 77 -4.04 -6.26 10.45
C ALA A 77 -3.10 -5.04 10.56
N HIS A 78 -2.92 -4.32 9.46
CA HIS A 78 -2.27 -3.01 9.41
C HIS A 78 -3.25 -1.99 8.82
N LEU A 79 -3.12 -0.73 9.21
CA LEU A 79 -3.88 0.37 8.61
C LEU A 79 -3.00 1.13 7.59
N LEU A 80 -3.52 1.36 6.39
CA LEU A 80 -2.92 2.22 5.38
C LEU A 80 -3.68 3.55 5.32
N VAL A 81 -3.01 4.65 5.63
CA VAL A 81 -3.62 5.99 5.74
C VAL A 81 -3.14 6.88 4.61
N GLN A 82 -4.07 7.32 3.77
CA GLN A 82 -3.78 8.33 2.74
C GLN A 82 -3.73 9.72 3.37
N VAL A 83 -2.54 10.26 3.61
CA VAL A 83 -2.37 11.54 4.32
C VAL A 83 -3.05 12.70 3.57
N ALA A 84 -3.09 12.64 2.24
CA ALA A 84 -3.79 13.61 1.41
C ALA A 84 -5.31 13.63 1.66
N ALA A 85 -5.91 12.47 2.00
CA ALA A 85 -7.34 12.39 2.32
C ALA A 85 -7.69 13.10 3.64
N LEU A 86 -6.72 13.23 4.55
CA LEU A 86 -6.85 14.02 5.78
C LEU A 86 -6.55 15.51 5.55
N GLY A 87 -6.44 15.97 4.29
CA GLY A 87 -6.10 17.36 3.98
C GLY A 87 -4.69 17.77 4.42
N HIS A 88 -3.83 16.80 4.79
CA HIS A 88 -2.56 17.03 5.48
C HIS A 88 -2.71 17.70 6.86
N ASP A 89 -3.86 17.57 7.51
CA ASP A 89 -4.08 18.03 8.86
C ASP A 89 -3.29 17.17 9.86
N ARG A 90 -2.30 17.80 10.52
CA ARG A 90 -1.41 17.14 11.48
C ARG A 90 -2.14 16.71 12.76
N LEU A 91 -3.17 17.44 13.18
CA LEU A 91 -3.93 17.11 14.38
C LEU A 91 -4.79 15.87 14.12
N LEU A 92 -5.48 15.82 12.98
CA LEU A 92 -6.24 14.63 12.58
C LEU A 92 -5.33 13.41 12.37
N LEU A 93 -4.16 13.60 11.78
CA LEU A 93 -3.20 12.51 11.63
C LEU A 93 -2.73 11.98 12.99
N ARG A 94 -2.37 12.87 13.94
CA ARG A 94 -1.98 12.48 15.30
C ARG A 94 -3.09 11.77 16.04
N GLU A 95 -4.34 12.22 15.92
CA GLU A 95 -5.50 11.55 16.52
C GLU A 95 -5.67 10.12 16.00
N VAL A 96 -5.57 9.91 14.68
CA VAL A 96 -5.66 8.57 14.07
C VAL A 96 -4.49 7.69 14.52
N LEU A 97 -3.27 8.22 14.54
CA LEU A 97 -2.08 7.46 14.94
C LEU A 97 -2.11 7.10 16.43
N GLN A 98 -2.57 8.01 17.29
CA GLN A 98 -2.74 7.76 18.73
C GLN A 98 -3.74 6.64 18.98
N ALA A 99 -4.92 6.71 18.37
CA ALA A 99 -5.92 5.66 18.48
C ALA A 99 -5.40 4.32 17.92
N ALA A 100 -4.63 4.34 16.83
CA ALA A 100 -4.03 3.12 16.27
C ALA A 100 -2.98 2.52 17.20
N ARG A 101 -2.19 3.35 17.89
CA ARG A 101 -1.23 2.91 18.93
C ARG A 101 -1.96 2.24 20.09
N GLU A 102 -3.01 2.85 20.61
CA GLU A 102 -3.83 2.29 21.69
C GLU A 102 -4.46 0.94 21.28
N ALA A 103 -4.88 0.83 20.02
CA ALA A 103 -5.37 -0.41 19.42
C ALA A 103 -4.25 -1.42 19.06
N SER A 104 -2.96 -1.08 19.24
CA SER A 104 -1.81 -1.87 18.77
C SER A 104 -1.90 -2.25 17.28
N VAL A 105 -2.48 -1.38 16.45
CA VAL A 105 -2.59 -1.57 15.00
C VAL A 105 -1.47 -0.78 14.30
N PRO A 106 -0.53 -1.46 13.62
CA PRO A 106 0.54 -0.76 12.94
C PRO A 106 0.02 0.06 11.75
N VAL A 107 0.50 1.29 11.61
CA VAL A 107 0.07 2.23 10.56
C VAL A 107 1.16 2.42 9.51
N THR A 108 0.77 2.46 8.24
CA THR A 108 1.60 2.89 7.11
C THR A 108 1.00 4.14 6.48
N LEU A 109 1.80 5.19 6.31
CA LEU A 109 1.39 6.42 5.63
C LEU A 109 1.57 6.28 4.12
N ASP A 110 0.49 6.48 3.39
CA ASP A 110 0.49 6.42 1.93
C ASP A 110 0.71 7.81 1.32
N MET A 111 1.77 7.94 0.52
CA MET A 111 2.18 9.18 -0.13
C MET A 111 2.09 9.11 -1.66
N PRO A 112 0.90 9.21 -2.26
CA PRO A 112 0.77 9.13 -3.71
C PRO A 112 1.25 10.40 -4.45
N ALA A 113 1.31 11.57 -3.79
CA ALA A 113 1.54 12.85 -4.44
C ALA A 113 2.84 13.54 -3.96
N PRO A 114 3.71 14.01 -4.87
CA PRO A 114 5.02 14.50 -4.49
C PRO A 114 5.02 15.87 -3.80
N GLU A 115 4.00 16.70 -4.02
CA GLU A 115 4.02 18.13 -3.71
C GLU A 115 4.06 18.46 -2.21
N ARG A 116 3.83 17.47 -1.33
CA ARG A 116 3.84 17.64 0.13
C ARG A 116 4.67 16.60 0.87
N SER A 117 5.54 15.88 0.17
CA SER A 117 6.32 14.82 0.80
C SER A 117 7.40 15.36 1.74
N ASP A 118 8.07 16.47 1.41
CA ASP A 118 9.06 17.07 2.31
C ASP A 118 8.45 17.46 3.65
N ALA A 119 7.26 18.07 3.63
CA ALA A 119 6.57 18.49 4.84
C ALA A 119 6.13 17.30 5.71
N LEU A 120 5.76 16.18 5.09
CA LEU A 120 5.41 14.96 5.81
C LEU A 120 6.66 14.24 6.36
N MET A 121 7.70 14.11 5.54
CA MET A 121 9.01 13.53 5.92
C MET A 121 9.69 14.33 7.03
N ALA A 122 9.50 15.64 7.08
CA ALA A 122 10.00 16.45 8.19
C ALA A 122 9.26 16.14 9.51
N CYS A 123 8.00 15.71 9.44
CA CYS A 123 7.19 15.40 10.62
C CYS A 123 7.30 13.95 11.07
N THR A 124 7.83 13.03 10.24
CA THR A 124 7.90 11.61 10.61
C THR A 124 8.79 11.37 11.83
N ALA A 125 9.84 12.17 12.04
CA ALA A 125 10.68 12.09 13.23
C ALA A 125 9.88 12.37 14.51
N ASP A 126 9.06 13.43 14.52
CA ASP A 126 8.19 13.76 15.65
C ASP A 126 7.14 12.67 15.89
N LEU A 127 6.56 12.13 14.81
CA LEU A 127 5.55 11.07 14.91
C LEU A 127 6.16 9.74 15.40
N LEU A 128 7.41 9.46 15.06
CA LEU A 128 8.10 8.22 15.47
C LEU A 128 8.32 8.12 16.98
N ALA A 129 8.51 9.27 17.66
CA ALA A 129 8.65 9.29 19.11
C ALA A 129 7.45 8.63 19.80
N ASP A 130 6.25 8.86 19.28
CA ASP A 130 5.01 8.30 19.79
C ASP A 130 4.59 7.00 19.07
N HIS A 131 5.10 6.73 17.87
CA HIS A 131 4.68 5.65 16.99
C HIS A 131 5.88 4.87 16.41
N PRO A 132 6.58 4.04 17.20
CA PRO A 132 7.81 3.37 16.76
C PRO A 132 7.60 2.39 15.59
N ASP A 133 6.38 1.91 15.37
CA ASP A 133 5.99 1.03 14.28
C ASP A 133 5.45 1.75 13.03
N LEU A 134 5.68 3.06 12.92
CA LEU A 134 5.25 3.82 11.75
C LEU A 134 5.90 3.29 10.46
N GLY A 135 5.07 3.14 9.43
CA GLY A 135 5.50 2.79 8.08
C GLY A 135 5.27 3.93 7.08
N LEU A 136 5.98 3.87 5.96
CA LEU A 136 5.88 4.83 4.86
C LEU A 136 5.84 4.13 3.51
N THR A 137 4.89 4.52 2.65
CA THR A 137 4.87 4.11 1.23
C THR A 137 5.84 4.95 0.41
N LEU A 138 6.68 4.30 -0.39
CA LEU A 138 7.55 4.92 -1.39
C LEU A 138 7.27 4.32 -2.77
N SER A 139 7.12 5.19 -3.78
CA SER A 139 7.01 4.77 -5.18
C SER A 139 8.40 4.57 -5.77
N CYS A 140 8.69 3.37 -6.26
CA CYS A 140 10.02 3.02 -6.78
C CYS A 140 10.33 3.69 -8.11
N ASP A 141 9.30 4.13 -8.85
CA ASP A 141 9.44 4.74 -10.16
C ASP A 141 9.83 6.23 -10.11
N ARG A 142 9.98 6.80 -8.91
CA ARG A 142 10.24 8.24 -8.71
C ARG A 142 11.65 8.46 -8.16
N GLU A 143 12.43 9.25 -8.87
CA GLU A 143 13.84 9.53 -8.51
C GLU A 143 13.98 10.13 -7.10
N ARG A 144 13.13 11.11 -6.76
CA ARG A 144 13.06 11.69 -5.41
C ARG A 144 12.82 10.68 -4.29
N SER A 145 12.12 9.57 -4.56
CA SER A 145 11.84 8.56 -3.54
C SER A 145 13.10 7.84 -3.08
N LEU A 146 14.21 7.90 -3.84
CA LEU A 146 15.51 7.41 -3.37
C LEU A 146 16.03 8.26 -2.20
N ARG A 147 15.84 9.58 -2.24
CA ARG A 147 16.20 10.47 -1.14
C ARG A 147 15.26 10.30 0.07
N ASP A 148 13.97 10.10 -0.21
CA ASP A 148 12.99 9.79 0.84
C ASP A 148 13.35 8.47 1.53
N ALA A 149 13.82 7.47 0.77
CA ALA A 149 14.27 6.18 1.30
C ALA A 149 15.47 6.31 2.24
N ASP A 150 16.45 7.16 1.91
CA ASP A 150 17.60 7.44 2.78
C ASP A 150 17.16 8.03 4.13
N THR A 151 16.29 9.04 4.07
CA THR A 151 15.72 9.68 5.26
C THR A 151 14.94 8.65 6.08
N ALA A 152 14.07 7.86 5.43
CA ALA A 152 13.24 6.89 6.12
C ALA A 152 14.06 5.76 6.76
N CYS A 153 15.15 5.31 6.12
CA CYS A 153 16.09 4.36 6.72
C CYS A 153 16.79 4.95 7.95
N SER A 154 17.28 6.21 7.88
CA SER A 154 17.90 6.86 9.05
C SER A 154 16.95 7.05 10.23
N GLN A 155 15.65 7.14 9.96
CA GLN A 155 14.58 7.24 10.95
C GLN A 155 14.04 5.87 11.39
N ASN A 156 14.59 4.76 10.89
CA ASN A 156 14.16 3.40 11.22
C ASN A 156 12.69 3.09 10.89
N LEU A 157 12.13 3.75 9.86
CA LEU A 157 10.76 3.51 9.40
C LEU A 157 10.63 2.13 8.73
N ARG A 158 9.43 1.53 8.82
CA ARG A 158 9.06 0.42 7.94
C ARG A 158 8.75 0.97 6.55
N LEU A 159 9.21 0.30 5.50
CA LEU A 159 9.02 0.77 4.14
C LEU A 159 8.02 -0.11 3.40
N ARG A 160 7.10 0.52 2.67
CA ARG A 160 6.21 -0.13 1.70
C ARG A 160 6.59 0.34 0.31
N LEU A 161 7.29 -0.49 -0.44
CA LEU A 161 7.81 -0.16 -1.76
C LEU A 161 6.80 -0.53 -2.84
N VAL A 162 6.30 0.47 -3.56
CA VAL A 162 5.26 0.31 -4.58
C VAL A 162 5.85 0.46 -5.97
N HIS A 163 5.46 -0.46 -6.85
CA HIS A 163 5.71 -0.38 -8.28
C HIS A 163 4.47 0.24 -8.97
N GLU A 164 4.48 1.56 -9.19
CA GLU A 164 3.32 2.29 -9.73
C GLU A 164 3.26 2.22 -11.26
N ARG A 165 4.40 2.29 -11.95
CA ARG A 165 4.49 2.37 -13.41
C ARG A 165 4.92 1.04 -14.01
N ARG A 166 4.00 0.08 -14.11
CA ARG A 166 4.26 -1.17 -14.82
C ARG A 166 4.14 -0.97 -16.33
N ALA A 167 5.27 -0.97 -17.02
CA ALA A 167 5.29 -1.20 -18.47
C ALA A 167 5.40 -2.70 -18.74
N GLU A 168 4.57 -3.22 -19.65
CA GLU A 168 4.48 -4.67 -19.91
C GLU A 168 5.61 -5.19 -20.79
N THR A 169 6.18 -4.35 -21.68
CA THR A 169 7.16 -4.80 -22.68
C THR A 169 8.25 -3.75 -22.98
N GLY A 170 9.32 -4.21 -23.64
CA GLY A 170 10.34 -3.34 -24.24
C GLY A 170 11.21 -2.57 -23.24
N ALA A 171 11.66 -1.39 -23.66
CA ALA A 171 12.54 -0.52 -22.87
C ALA A 171 11.86 -0.01 -21.59
N GLY A 172 10.54 0.21 -21.62
CA GLY A 172 9.78 0.66 -20.45
C GLY A 172 9.80 -0.37 -19.31
N ARG A 173 9.63 -1.67 -19.64
CA ARG A 173 9.70 -2.74 -18.63
C ARG A 173 11.09 -2.79 -17.97
N ARG A 174 12.16 -2.71 -18.78
CA ARG A 174 13.54 -2.72 -18.27
C ARG A 174 13.82 -1.52 -17.36
N ALA A 175 13.49 -0.30 -17.81
CA ALA A 175 13.71 0.91 -17.03
C ALA A 175 12.97 0.87 -15.68
N SER A 176 11.77 0.29 -15.65
CA SER A 176 10.98 0.15 -14.43
C SER A 176 11.52 -0.93 -13.50
N ALA A 177 11.98 -2.07 -14.03
CA ALA A 177 12.69 -3.08 -13.24
C ALA A 177 13.99 -2.53 -12.64
N GLU A 178 14.76 -1.76 -13.42
CA GLU A 178 15.96 -1.07 -12.94
C GLU A 178 15.64 -0.02 -11.87
N ALA A 179 14.54 0.72 -12.00
CA ALA A 179 14.09 1.67 -10.98
C ALA A 179 13.75 0.96 -9.66
N PHE A 180 13.05 -0.17 -9.73
CA PHE A 180 12.76 -0.98 -8.56
C PHE A 180 14.03 -1.56 -7.93
N ALA A 181 14.95 -2.10 -8.74
CA ALA A 181 16.23 -2.63 -8.27
C ALA A 181 17.05 -1.55 -7.54
N ARG A 182 17.18 -0.34 -8.11
CA ARG A 182 17.88 0.79 -7.45
C ARG A 182 17.27 1.16 -6.11
N MET A 183 15.94 1.13 -5.99
CA MET A 183 15.26 1.38 -4.71
C MET A 183 15.60 0.27 -3.69
N VAL A 184 15.57 -0.99 -4.12
CA VAL A 184 15.91 -2.12 -3.25
C VAL A 184 17.37 -2.05 -2.77
N ASP A 185 18.31 -1.81 -3.67
CA ASP A 185 19.72 -1.65 -3.33
C ASP A 185 19.93 -0.51 -2.33
N ARG A 186 19.14 0.56 -2.43
CA ARG A 186 19.21 1.71 -1.52
C ARG A 186 18.81 1.37 -0.09
N VAL A 187 17.82 0.48 0.09
CA VAL A 187 17.21 0.18 1.41
C VAL A 187 17.72 -1.12 2.03
N ALA A 188 18.33 -2.00 1.24
CA ALA A 188 18.89 -3.26 1.71
C ALA A 188 19.92 -3.04 2.82
N GLY A 189 19.81 -3.82 3.89
CA GLY A 189 20.61 -3.72 5.12
C GLY A 189 20.33 -2.51 6.00
N ARG A 190 19.47 -1.58 5.56
CA ARG A 190 19.26 -0.27 6.21
C ARG A 190 17.83 -0.06 6.70
N ALA A 191 16.85 -0.59 5.97
CA ALA A 191 15.45 -0.51 6.37
C ALA A 191 15.12 -1.54 7.47
N ARG A 192 14.29 -1.12 8.43
CA ARG A 192 13.79 -2.00 9.50
C ARG A 192 13.01 -3.20 8.96
N HIS A 193 12.19 -2.94 7.95
CA HIS A 193 11.35 -3.91 7.27
C HIS A 193 10.94 -3.35 5.92
N VAL A 194 10.83 -4.22 4.91
CA VAL A 194 10.39 -3.86 3.56
C VAL A 194 9.18 -4.70 3.15
N THR A 195 8.06 -4.04 2.87
CA THR A 195 6.90 -4.65 2.20
C THR A 195 6.99 -4.36 0.71
N LEU A 196 7.11 -5.38 -0.13
CA LEU A 196 7.11 -5.28 -1.58
C LEU A 196 5.67 -5.28 -2.10
N VAL A 197 5.28 -4.24 -2.84
CA VAL A 197 4.01 -4.15 -3.58
C VAL A 197 4.35 -4.15 -5.07
N CYS A 198 4.68 -5.34 -5.58
CA CYS A 198 5.04 -5.59 -6.96
C CYS A 198 4.43 -6.91 -7.43
N HIS A 199 3.90 -6.91 -8.65
CA HIS A 199 3.21 -8.06 -9.25
C HIS A 199 3.95 -8.61 -10.47
N ASP A 200 5.25 -8.34 -10.57
CA ASP A 200 6.18 -8.98 -11.51
C ASP A 200 7.03 -10.02 -10.75
N PRO A 201 6.87 -11.33 -11.02
CA PRO A 201 7.57 -12.38 -10.28
C PRO A 201 9.09 -12.30 -10.37
N GLN A 202 9.64 -11.83 -11.50
CA GLN A 202 11.10 -11.72 -11.67
C GLN A 202 11.65 -10.60 -10.78
N ILE A 203 11.00 -9.43 -10.80
CA ILE A 203 11.38 -8.30 -9.94
C ILE A 203 11.29 -8.73 -8.46
N VAL A 204 10.19 -9.37 -8.05
CA VAL A 204 10.03 -9.82 -6.66
C VAL A 204 11.12 -10.80 -6.24
N ALA A 205 11.45 -11.79 -7.09
CA ALA A 205 12.48 -12.79 -6.78
C ALA A 205 13.87 -12.15 -6.63
N GLU A 206 14.28 -11.31 -7.58
CA GLU A 206 15.59 -10.65 -7.51
C GLU A 206 15.67 -9.66 -6.33
N SER A 207 14.60 -8.90 -6.08
CA SER A 207 14.53 -8.00 -4.93
C SER A 207 14.64 -8.76 -3.61
N LEU A 208 14.01 -9.92 -3.54
CA LEU A 208 14.05 -10.78 -2.36
C LEU A 208 15.47 -11.28 -2.08
N GLU A 209 16.17 -11.75 -3.10
CA GLU A 209 17.56 -12.20 -2.97
C GLU A 209 18.46 -11.10 -2.40
N ARG A 210 18.36 -9.88 -2.97
CA ARG A 210 19.13 -8.71 -2.52
C ARG A 210 18.81 -8.32 -1.06
N LEU A 211 17.52 -8.23 -0.71
CA LEU A 211 17.10 -7.87 0.65
C LEU A 211 17.52 -8.92 1.68
N ARG A 212 17.40 -10.21 1.35
CA ARG A 212 17.81 -11.30 2.25
C ARG A 212 19.31 -11.38 2.43
N ALA A 213 20.08 -11.22 1.35
CA ALA A 213 21.53 -11.20 1.43
C ALA A 213 22.03 -10.08 2.36
N ALA A 214 21.32 -8.95 2.41
CA ALA A 214 21.60 -7.85 3.32
C ALA A 214 20.93 -7.97 4.71
N GLY A 215 20.22 -9.07 5.00
CA GLY A 215 19.55 -9.30 6.28
C GLY A 215 18.29 -8.47 6.53
N THR A 216 17.70 -7.84 5.51
CA THR A 216 16.50 -7.01 5.65
C THR A 216 15.23 -7.87 5.73
N PRO A 217 14.42 -7.75 6.80
CA PRO A 217 13.13 -8.42 6.89
C PRO A 217 12.19 -7.96 5.78
N VAL A 218 11.54 -8.90 5.10
CA VAL A 218 10.74 -8.63 3.90
C VAL A 218 9.40 -9.36 3.93
N ALA A 219 8.35 -8.67 3.46
CA ALA A 219 7.02 -9.21 3.21
C ALA A 219 6.57 -8.87 1.79
N LEU A 220 5.62 -9.64 1.25
CA LEU A 220 4.94 -9.36 -0.01
C LEU A 220 3.53 -8.87 0.28
N GLU A 221 3.09 -7.80 -0.38
CA GLU A 221 1.71 -7.34 -0.31
C GLU A 221 1.03 -7.40 -1.69
N LEU A 222 -0.13 -8.05 -1.71
CA LEU A 222 -0.95 -8.25 -2.90
C LEU A 222 -2.00 -7.14 -3.00
N LEU A 223 -2.10 -6.57 -4.20
CA LEU A 223 -3.24 -5.76 -4.62
C LEU A 223 -4.29 -6.66 -5.30
N PRO A 224 -5.55 -6.69 -4.83
CA PRO A 224 -6.61 -7.55 -5.35
C PRO A 224 -6.88 -7.50 -6.86
N GLU A 225 -6.57 -6.37 -7.46
CA GLU A 225 -6.82 -6.09 -8.86
C GLU A 225 -5.71 -6.56 -9.80
N LEU A 226 -4.58 -7.06 -9.26
CA LEU A 226 -3.41 -7.40 -10.04
C LEU A 226 -3.15 -8.92 -10.11
N PRO A 227 -2.49 -9.40 -11.18
CA PRO A 227 -2.14 -10.81 -11.32
C PRO A 227 -1.23 -11.28 -10.18
N HIS A 228 -1.65 -12.29 -9.44
CA HIS A 228 -1.00 -12.71 -8.20
C HIS A 228 -0.35 -14.10 -8.27
N GLN A 229 -0.72 -14.96 -9.22
CA GLN A 229 -0.26 -16.36 -9.26
C GLN A 229 1.27 -16.48 -9.26
N GLY A 230 1.95 -15.73 -10.12
CA GLY A 230 3.41 -15.78 -10.20
C GLY A 230 4.12 -15.27 -8.94
N VAL A 231 3.62 -14.19 -8.33
CA VAL A 231 4.22 -13.67 -7.08
C VAL A 231 3.87 -14.51 -5.86
N LEU A 232 2.72 -15.19 -5.85
CA LEU A 232 2.39 -16.21 -4.86
C LEU A 232 3.31 -17.42 -4.96
N TRP A 233 3.67 -17.84 -6.18
CA TRP A 233 4.66 -18.89 -6.38
C TRP A 233 6.01 -18.51 -5.78
N VAL A 234 6.51 -17.30 -6.07
CA VAL A 234 7.74 -16.78 -5.46
C VAL A 234 7.61 -16.72 -3.94
N ALA A 235 6.50 -16.19 -3.41
CA ALA A 235 6.29 -16.11 -1.97
C ALA A 235 6.29 -17.49 -1.29
N ARG A 236 5.69 -18.51 -1.91
CA ARG A 236 5.75 -19.88 -1.41
C ARG A 236 7.16 -20.44 -1.45
N THR A 237 7.81 -20.40 -2.62
CA THR A 237 9.15 -20.97 -2.82
C THR A 237 10.15 -20.43 -1.82
N HIS A 238 9.97 -19.16 -1.44
CA HIS A 238 10.87 -18.50 -0.50
C HIS A 238 10.30 -18.35 0.92
N HIS A 239 9.12 -18.88 1.24
CA HIS A 239 8.47 -18.74 2.56
C HIS A 239 8.29 -17.28 3.01
N LEU A 240 7.84 -16.41 2.12
CA LEU A 240 7.59 -15.01 2.43
C LEU A 240 6.28 -14.81 3.20
N PRO A 241 6.25 -13.92 4.22
CA PRO A 241 5.02 -13.40 4.76
C PRO A 241 4.23 -12.67 3.67
N ILE A 242 2.94 -12.99 3.54
CA ILE A 242 2.04 -12.41 2.55
C ILE A 242 1.02 -11.53 3.26
N ARG A 243 0.72 -10.38 2.68
CA ARG A 243 -0.40 -9.53 3.04
C ARG A 243 -1.27 -9.27 1.80
N SER A 244 -2.55 -8.99 2.00
CA SER A 244 -3.45 -8.49 0.96
C SER A 244 -3.95 -7.11 1.33
N CYS A 245 -3.81 -6.15 0.43
CA CYS A 245 -4.44 -4.84 0.58
C CYS A 245 -5.95 -5.00 0.35
N VAL A 246 -6.76 -4.57 1.31
CA VAL A 246 -8.22 -4.60 1.23
C VAL A 246 -8.75 -3.21 1.54
N SER A 247 -9.69 -2.73 0.73
CA SER A 247 -10.19 -1.36 0.89
C SER A 247 -11.70 -1.25 0.86
N TYR A 248 -12.21 -0.41 1.76
CA TYR A 248 -13.61 -0.04 1.92
C TYR A 248 -13.83 1.44 1.53
N GLY A 249 -15.09 1.86 1.44
CA GLY A 249 -15.49 3.16 0.91
C GLY A 249 -15.62 3.12 -0.61
N ARG A 250 -15.05 4.11 -1.30
CA ARG A 250 -15.20 4.22 -2.76
C ARG A 250 -14.66 2.97 -3.47
N PRO A 251 -15.40 2.39 -4.43
CA PRO A 251 -14.86 1.34 -5.28
C PRO A 251 -13.68 1.88 -6.09
N GLN A 252 -12.72 1.01 -6.35
CA GLN A 252 -11.59 1.34 -7.20
C GLN A 252 -12.10 1.51 -8.62
N ALA A 253 -11.77 2.64 -9.25
CA ALA A 253 -11.88 2.77 -10.71
C ALA A 253 -11.01 1.67 -11.36
N ALA A 254 -11.45 1.13 -12.49
CA ALA A 254 -10.63 0.18 -13.23
C ALA A 254 -9.24 0.79 -13.46
N SER A 255 -8.18 0.07 -13.09
CA SER A 255 -6.81 0.47 -13.44
C SER A 255 -6.71 0.60 -14.97
N HIS A 256 -5.76 1.37 -15.48
CA HIS A 256 -5.51 1.57 -16.92
C HIS A 256 -5.17 0.28 -17.72
N LEU A 257 -5.34 -0.89 -17.10
CA LEU A 257 -5.09 -2.23 -17.61
C LEU A 257 -6.32 -2.77 -18.36
N GLY A 258 -6.66 -2.15 -19.49
CA GLY A 258 -7.52 -2.74 -20.53
C GLY A 258 -8.92 -3.26 -20.11
N PRO A 259 -9.73 -3.71 -21.09
CA PRO A 259 -11.11 -4.14 -20.88
C PRO A 259 -11.28 -5.50 -20.15
N THR A 260 -10.21 -6.10 -19.62
CA THR A 260 -10.25 -7.41 -18.92
C THR A 260 -10.11 -7.30 -17.40
N ALA A 261 -9.85 -6.12 -16.84
CA ALA A 261 -9.80 -5.87 -15.38
C ALA A 261 -11.18 -5.77 -14.70
N HIS A 262 -12.20 -6.40 -15.28
CA HIS A 262 -13.61 -6.29 -14.86
C HIS A 262 -14.07 -7.37 -13.88
N THR A 263 -13.17 -8.12 -13.26
CA THR A 263 -13.56 -9.23 -12.40
C THR A 263 -14.23 -8.73 -11.10
N PRO A 264 -15.52 -9.03 -10.85
CA PRO A 264 -16.19 -8.67 -9.61
C PRO A 264 -15.49 -9.30 -8.41
N ARG A 265 -15.42 -8.58 -7.28
CA ARG A 265 -14.71 -8.96 -6.04
C ARG A 265 -15.08 -10.34 -5.47
N VAL A 266 -16.26 -10.87 -5.83
CA VAL A 266 -16.67 -12.24 -5.47
C VAL A 266 -15.76 -13.29 -6.14
N LEU A 267 -15.21 -12.97 -7.32
CA LEU A 267 -14.23 -13.81 -8.01
C LEU A 267 -12.79 -13.59 -7.52
N TRP A 268 -12.45 -12.48 -6.85
CA TRP A 268 -11.14 -12.36 -6.15
C TRP A 268 -11.00 -13.46 -5.10
N TRP A 269 -12.07 -13.75 -4.35
CA TRP A 269 -12.02 -14.84 -3.39
C TRP A 269 -11.94 -16.21 -4.04
N SER A 270 -12.69 -16.49 -5.10
CA SER A 270 -12.58 -17.79 -5.78
C SER A 270 -11.23 -17.97 -6.46
N THR A 271 -10.67 -16.91 -7.07
CA THR A 271 -9.34 -16.95 -7.70
C THR A 271 -8.22 -17.05 -6.66
N LEU A 272 -8.29 -16.30 -5.56
CA LEU A 272 -7.32 -16.42 -4.48
C LEU A 272 -7.48 -17.77 -3.75
N SER A 273 -8.69 -18.24 -3.45
CA SER A 273 -8.91 -19.54 -2.80
C SER A 273 -8.48 -20.71 -3.69
N ASN A 274 -8.73 -20.64 -5.00
CA ASN A 274 -8.28 -21.67 -5.94
C ASN A 274 -6.76 -21.63 -6.11
N SER A 275 -6.17 -20.43 -6.20
CA SER A 275 -4.71 -20.27 -6.28
C SER A 275 -4.03 -20.69 -4.99
N LEU A 276 -4.58 -20.34 -3.82
CA LEU A 276 -4.03 -20.76 -2.53
C LEU A 276 -4.33 -22.25 -2.27
N GLY A 277 -5.43 -22.83 -2.75
CA GLY A 277 -5.70 -24.26 -2.61
C GLY A 277 -4.83 -25.15 -3.52
N THR A 278 -4.36 -24.61 -4.64
CA THR A 278 -3.38 -25.26 -5.52
C THR A 278 -1.94 -24.96 -5.13
N LEU A 279 -1.67 -23.76 -4.60
CA LEU A 279 -0.33 -23.25 -4.31
C LEU A 279 0.01 -23.17 -2.83
N LEU A 280 -0.85 -23.54 -1.89
CA LEU A 280 -0.51 -23.74 -0.48
C LEU A 280 -1.20 -25.03 -0.02
N PRO A 281 -0.52 -25.97 0.64
CA PRO A 281 -1.23 -27.11 1.20
C PRO A 281 -2.26 -26.57 2.19
N ALA A 282 -3.49 -27.11 2.18
CA ALA A 282 -4.35 -27.02 3.34
C ALA A 282 -3.50 -27.48 4.54
N ALA A 283 -3.38 -26.63 5.56
CA ALA A 283 -2.62 -26.98 6.75
C ALA A 283 -3.15 -28.32 7.27
N GLY A 284 -2.33 -29.36 7.14
CA GLY A 284 -2.60 -30.65 7.73
C GLY A 284 -2.82 -30.43 9.22
N HIS A 285 -3.91 -31.00 9.73
CA HIS A 285 -4.12 -31.09 11.16
C HIS A 285 -3.01 -31.97 11.72
N ALA A 286 -2.12 -31.36 12.50
CA ALA A 286 -1.20 -32.02 13.42
C ALA A 286 -1.15 -31.19 14.69
#